data_AF-A0A0M9DJ98-F1
#
_entry.id   AF-A0A0M9DJ98-F1
#
_cell.length_a   1.000
_cell.length_b   1.000
_cell.length_c   1.000
_cell.angle_alpha   90.00
_cell.angle_beta   90.00
_cell.angle_gamma   90.00
#
_symmetry.space_group_name_H-M   'P 1'
#
loop_
_entity.id
_entity.type
_entity.pdbx_description
1 polymer ?
#
loop_
_entity_poly.entity_id
_entity_poly.type
_entity_poly.pdbx_seq_one_letter_code
_entity_poly.pdbx_strand_id
1 'polypeptide(L)'
;MLAGEENLTKNLISQLVMKQKRYKRYFIEDNTKIFISIDSISYFRPEDLNNIIGTIYICEIETAEISVSVFVEEKIKELINIIKTKYRGISSNKSKYEHGLAFLSTLEEAK
;
A
#
# COMPACT_ATOMS: atom_id res chain seq x y z
N MET A 1 -16.56 2.90 -35.08
CA MET A 1 -16.53 3.56 -33.76
C MET A 1 -17.38 2.72 -32.83
N LEU A 2 -16.79 2.14 -31.78
CA LEU A 2 -17.46 1.19 -30.88
C LEU A 2 -18.42 1.94 -29.95
N ALA A 3 -19.71 1.75 -30.14
CA ALA A 3 -20.79 2.24 -29.27
C ALA A 3 -20.95 1.38 -28.00
N GLY A 4 -19.84 1.03 -27.33
CA GLY A 4 -19.80 0.02 -26.25
C GLY A 4 -19.33 0.51 -24.88
N GLU A 5 -18.73 1.70 -24.79
CA GLU A 5 -18.01 2.13 -23.57
C GLU A 5 -18.84 3.03 -22.63
N GLU A 6 -19.94 3.64 -23.10
CA GLU A 6 -20.69 4.64 -22.32
C GLU A 6 -21.57 4.08 -21.17
N ASN A 7 -21.70 2.75 -21.03
CA ASN A 7 -22.62 2.14 -20.06
C ASN A 7 -21.96 1.51 -18.82
N LEU A 8 -20.63 1.38 -18.76
CA LEU A 8 -19.95 0.66 -17.66
C LEU A 8 -19.65 1.54 -16.42
N THR A 9 -19.70 2.87 -16.55
CA THR A 9 -19.31 3.79 -15.48
C THR A 9 -20.48 4.31 -14.63
N LYS A 10 -21.73 4.16 -15.09
CA LYS A 10 -22.92 4.73 -14.41
C LYS A 10 -23.21 4.15 -13.02
N ASN A 11 -22.62 3.01 -12.66
CA ASN A 11 -22.86 2.31 -11.39
C ASN A 11 -21.61 2.19 -10.49
N LEU A 12 -20.55 2.98 -10.75
CA LEU A 12 -19.37 2.95 -9.88
C LEU A 12 -19.65 3.71 -8.58
N ILE A 13 -19.75 2.96 -7.48
CA ILE A 13 -19.87 3.50 -6.12
C ILE A 13 -18.52 3.37 -5.42
N SER A 14 -17.96 4.51 -4.98
CA SER A 14 -16.74 4.51 -4.16
C SER A 14 -16.97 3.69 -2.90
N GLN A 15 -16.09 2.74 -2.61
CA GLN A 15 -16.18 1.87 -1.42
C GLN A 15 -15.37 2.41 -0.25
N LEU A 16 -14.28 3.12 -0.53
CA LEU A 16 -13.30 3.53 0.46
C LEU A 16 -12.54 4.75 -0.06
N VAL A 17 -12.24 5.70 0.82
CA VAL A 17 -11.32 6.80 0.51
C VAL A 17 -10.05 6.62 1.35
N MET A 18 -8.90 6.80 0.69
CA MET A 18 -7.58 6.65 1.30
C MET A 18 -6.78 7.94 1.14
N LYS A 19 -6.33 8.52 2.25
CA LYS A 19 -5.38 9.62 2.25
C LYS A 19 -4.00 9.10 2.61
N GLN A 20 -3.06 9.25 1.69
CA GLN A 20 -1.70 8.74 1.84
C GLN A 20 -0.69 9.88 1.94
N LYS A 21 0.17 9.84 2.96
CA LYS A 21 1.41 10.62 3.02
C LYS A 21 2.60 9.69 2.84
N ARG A 22 3.32 9.86 1.73
CA ARG A 22 4.43 8.99 1.32
C ARG A 22 5.78 9.67 1.48
N TYR A 23 6.71 8.99 2.13
CA TYR A 23 8.13 9.34 2.16
C TYR A 23 8.92 8.29 1.39
N LYS A 24 9.38 8.64 0.18
CA LYS A 24 10.10 7.71 -0.71
C LYS A 24 11.58 8.11 -0.83
N ARG A 25 12.45 7.11 -0.78
CA ARG A 25 13.89 7.21 -1.05
C ARG A 25 14.30 6.06 -1.96
N TYR A 26 15.46 6.19 -2.57
CA TYR A 26 16.05 5.11 -3.35
C TYR A 26 17.56 5.08 -3.16
N PHE A 27 18.13 3.93 -3.46
CA PHE A 27 19.56 3.75 -3.67
C PHE A 27 19.75 2.79 -4.86
N ILE A 28 20.99 2.64 -5.31
CA ILE A 28 21.34 1.80 -6.45
C ILE A 28 22.20 0.65 -5.93
N GLU A 29 21.84 -0.57 -6.29
CA GLU A 29 22.58 -1.81 -6.02
C GLU A 29 22.64 -2.60 -7.32
N ASP A 30 23.84 -2.99 -7.77
CA ASP A 30 24.04 -3.71 -9.04
C ASP A 30 23.24 -3.11 -10.22
N ASN A 31 23.38 -1.80 -10.44
CA ASN A 31 22.64 -1.00 -11.43
C ASN A 31 21.11 -1.01 -11.29
N THR A 32 20.56 -1.65 -10.25
CA THR A 32 19.12 -1.71 -9.98
C THR A 32 18.73 -0.63 -8.97
N LYS A 33 17.70 0.14 -9.30
CA LYS A 33 17.14 1.15 -8.41
C LYS A 33 16.18 0.50 -7.42
N ILE A 34 16.59 0.41 -6.16
CA ILE A 34 15.77 -0.11 -5.07
C ILE A 34 15.12 1.07 -4.35
N PHE A 35 13.79 1.07 -4.32
CA PHE A 35 13.01 2.07 -3.62
C PHE A 35 12.58 1.57 -2.26
N ILE A 36 12.66 2.45 -1.27
CA ILE A 36 12.07 2.25 0.06
C ILE A 36 11.08 3.38 0.28
N SER A 37 9.85 3.04 0.62
CA SER A 37 8.84 4.02 0.96
C SER A 37 8.20 3.74 2.31
N ILE A 38 7.96 4.79 3.08
CA ILE A 38 7.17 4.77 4.31
C ILE A 38 5.90 5.56 4.04
N ASP A 39 4.77 4.89 4.14
CA ASP A 39 3.45 5.45 3.92
C ASP A 39 2.71 5.55 5.26
N SER A 40 2.17 6.74 5.55
CA SER A 40 1.12 6.92 6.56
C SER A 40 -0.20 7.04 5.83
N ILE A 41 -1.10 6.10 6.11
CA ILE A 41 -2.36 5.96 5.38
C ILE A 41 -3.51 6.09 6.36
N SER A 42 -4.38 7.05 6.12
CA SER A 42 -5.64 7.21 6.81
C SER A 42 -6.80 6.81 5.90
N TYR A 43 -7.72 6.03 6.43
CA TYR A 43 -8.89 5.53 5.74
C TYR A 43 -10.14 6.28 6.18
N PHE A 44 -11.06 6.48 5.24
CA PHE A 44 -12.31 7.20 5.42
C PHE A 44 -13.44 6.47 4.71
N ARG A 45 -14.64 6.63 5.25
CA ARG A 45 -15.86 6.28 4.54
C ARG A 45 -16.13 7.32 3.45
N PRO A 46 -16.51 6.93 2.22
CA PRO A 46 -16.85 7.89 1.16
C PRO A 46 -17.92 8.90 1.57
N GLU A 47 -18.87 8.50 2.40
CA GLU A 47 -19.96 9.35 2.91
C GLU A 47 -19.54 10.31 4.03
N ASP A 48 -18.39 10.09 4.68
CA ASP A 48 -17.88 10.91 5.78
C ASP A 48 -16.35 11.05 5.72
N LEU A 49 -15.89 12.06 4.99
CA LEU A 49 -14.47 12.37 4.83
C LEU A 49 -13.85 13.09 6.05
N ASN A 50 -14.65 13.44 7.05
CA ASN A 50 -14.15 14.10 8.26
C ASN A 50 -13.72 13.10 9.33
N ASN A 51 -14.18 11.84 9.25
CA ASN A 51 -13.92 10.82 10.25
C ASN A 51 -12.96 9.74 9.74
N ILE A 52 -11.82 9.60 10.43
CA ILE A 52 -10.82 8.57 10.13
C ILE A 52 -11.27 7.24 10.77
N ILE A 53 -11.55 6.23 9.94
CA ILE A 53 -11.95 4.90 10.42
C ILE A 53 -10.74 4.01 10.77
N GLY A 54 -9.55 4.35 10.29
CA GLY A 54 -8.34 3.61 10.59
C GLY A 54 -7.10 4.33 10.06
N THR A 55 -5.96 4.10 10.71
CA THR A 55 -4.66 4.58 10.21
C THR A 55 -3.63 3.46 10.32
N ILE A 56 -2.84 3.28 9.25
CA ILE A 56 -1.74 2.33 9.22
C ILE A 56 -0.46 2.97 8.73
N TYR A 57 0.65 2.37 9.11
CA TYR A 57 1.98 2.70 8.61
C TYR A 57 2.53 1.51 7.84
N ILE A 58 2.87 1.71 6.57
CA ILE A 58 3.40 0.67 5.69
C ILE A 58 4.81 1.06 5.26
N CYS A 59 5.72 0.09 5.32
CA CYS A 59 7.00 0.18 4.63
C CYS A 59 6.97 -0.73 3.41
N GLU A 60 7.22 -0.19 2.21
CA GLU A 60 7.32 -0.94 0.96
C GLU A 60 8.75 -0.87 0.43
N ILE A 61 9.28 -2.02 0.00
CA ILE A 61 10.53 -2.11 -0.77
C ILE A 61 10.14 -2.54 -2.18
N GLU A 62 10.49 -1.74 -3.18
CA GLU A 62 10.07 -1.93 -4.57
C GLU A 62 11.27 -1.81 -5.52
N THR A 63 11.28 -2.63 -6.58
CA THR A 63 12.15 -2.44 -7.74
C THR A 63 11.25 -2.26 -8.98
N ALA A 64 11.73 -1.49 -9.96
CA ALA A 64 11.03 -1.38 -11.24
C ALA A 64 11.35 -2.54 -12.20
N GLU A 65 12.37 -3.33 -11.87
CA GLU A 65 12.85 -4.45 -12.69
C GLU A 65 11.97 -5.69 -12.52
N ILE A 66 11.69 -6.37 -13.64
CA ILE A 66 10.92 -7.63 -13.68
C ILE A 66 11.72 -8.79 -13.06
N SER A 67 13.04 -8.77 -13.25
CA SER A 67 13.97 -9.72 -12.65
C SER A 67 15.10 -8.97 -11.96
N VAL A 68 15.48 -9.40 -10.78
CA VAL A 68 16.58 -8.82 -10.00
C VAL A 68 17.73 -9.81 -9.90
N SER A 69 18.97 -9.30 -9.83
CA SER A 69 20.14 -10.15 -9.60
C SER A 69 20.13 -10.74 -8.19
N VAL A 70 20.92 -11.79 -7.97
CA VAL A 70 21.08 -12.42 -6.63
C VAL A 70 21.56 -11.39 -5.60
N PHE A 71 22.48 -10.49 -5.99
CA PHE A 71 22.98 -9.43 -5.12
C PHE A 71 21.88 -8.46 -4.67
N VAL A 72 20.98 -8.07 -5.59
CA VAL A 72 19.82 -7.23 -5.27
C VAL A 72 18.85 -7.96 -4.34
N GLU A 73 18.58 -9.24 -4.58
CA GLU A 73 17.69 -10.03 -3.74
C GLU A 73 18.24 -10.15 -2.30
N GLU A 74 19.54 -10.41 -2.15
CA GLU A 74 20.22 -10.43 -0.86
C GLU A 74 20.12 -9.08 -0.15
N LYS A 75 20.30 -7.97 -0.88
CA LYS A 75 20.14 -6.62 -0.33
C LYS A 75 18.71 -6.35 0.14
N ILE A 76 17.70 -6.76 -0.61
CA ILE A 76 16.29 -6.65 -0.20
C ILE A 76 16.04 -7.46 1.08
N LYS A 77 16.56 -8.69 1.17
CA LYS A 77 16.45 -9.52 2.38
C LYS A 77 17.09 -8.87 3.60
N GLU A 78 18.26 -8.25 3.43
CA GLU A 78 18.94 -7.49 4.49
C GLU A 78 18.06 -6.33 4.99
N LEU A 79 17.49 -5.54 4.07
CA LEU A 79 16.60 -4.43 4.41
C LEU A 79 15.35 -4.89 5.15
N ILE A 80 14.73 -5.98 4.70
CA ILE A 80 13.57 -6.59 5.39
C ILE A 80 13.97 -6.99 6.82
N ASN A 81 15.14 -7.59 7.01
CA ASN A 81 15.62 -7.96 8.34
C ASN A 81 15.82 -6.73 9.24
N ILE A 82 16.38 -5.63 8.71
CA ILE A 82 16.50 -4.36 9.45
C ILE A 82 15.12 -3.83 9.85
N ILE A 83 14.15 -3.83 8.93
CA ILE A 83 12.77 -3.39 9.22
C ILE A 83 12.15 -4.22 10.34
N LYS A 84 12.29 -5.55 10.29
CA LYS A 84 11.73 -6.46 11.28
C LYS A 84 12.39 -6.31 12.66
N THR A 85 13.71 -6.28 12.70
CA THR A 85 14.46 -6.33 13.97
C THR A 85 14.60 -4.97 14.64
N LYS A 86 14.95 -3.93 13.88
CA LYS A 86 15.21 -2.59 14.41
C LYS A 86 13.93 -1.78 14.60
N TYR A 87 13.00 -1.90 13.65
CA TYR A 87 11.76 -1.11 13.64
C TYR A 87 10.52 -1.92 14.02
N ARG A 88 10.70 -3.19 14.43
CA ARG A 88 9.61 -4.10 14.83
C ARG A 88 8.53 -4.25 13.74
N GLY A 89 8.92 -4.13 12.47
CA GLY A 89 8.00 -4.29 11.35
C GLY A 89 7.49 -5.72 11.23
N ILE A 90 6.24 -5.88 10.80
CA ILE A 90 5.60 -7.17 10.56
C ILE A 90 5.31 -7.28 9.06
N SER A 91 5.61 -8.43 8.47
CA SER A 91 5.28 -8.69 7.06
C SER A 91 3.77 -8.76 6.87
N SER A 92 3.26 -8.12 5.83
CA SER A 92 1.85 -8.17 5.42
C SER A 92 1.78 -8.68 3.99
N ASN A 93 0.87 -9.63 3.73
CA ASN A 93 0.46 -10.03 2.38
C ASN A 93 -0.81 -9.29 1.91
N LYS A 94 -1.43 -8.48 2.79
CA LYS A 94 -2.58 -7.63 2.45
C LYS A 94 -2.11 -6.33 1.80
N SER A 95 -2.79 -5.95 0.74
CA SER A 95 -2.69 -4.65 0.09
C SER A 95 -3.29 -3.54 0.95
N LYS A 96 -2.99 -2.28 0.59
CA LYS A 96 -3.57 -1.08 1.21
C LYS A 96 -5.09 -1.07 1.15
N TYR A 97 -5.66 -1.55 0.05
CA TYR A 97 -7.10 -1.61 -0.14
C TYR A 97 -7.74 -2.63 0.80
N GLU A 98 -7.17 -3.84 0.89
CA GLU A 98 -7.66 -4.90 1.80
C GLU A 98 -7.58 -4.49 3.27
N HIS A 99 -6.54 -3.76 3.67
CA HIS A 99 -6.47 -3.18 5.02
C HIS A 99 -7.62 -2.20 5.27
N GLY A 100 -7.91 -1.32 4.30
CA GLY A 100 -9.00 -0.37 4.41
C GLY A 100 -10.37 -1.04 4.51
N LEU A 101 -10.62 -2.09 3.74
CA LEU A 101 -11.85 -2.88 3.84
C LEU A 101 -12.01 -3.56 5.21
N ALA A 102 -10.92 -4.04 5.81
CA ALA A 102 -10.98 -4.66 7.15
C ALA A 102 -11.37 -3.65 8.26
N PHE A 103 -11.02 -2.38 8.12
CA PHE A 103 -11.49 -1.32 9.04
C PHE A 103 -12.99 -1.03 8.85
N LEU A 104 -13.53 -1.20 7.65
CA LEU A 104 -14.96 -1.02 7.42
C LEU A 104 -15.77 -2.15 8.06
N SER A 105 -15.36 -3.42 7.88
CA SER A 105 -16.10 -4.58 8.39
C SER A 105 -16.15 -4.64 9.93
N THR A 106 -15.04 -4.28 10.60
CA THR A 106 -14.98 -4.25 12.07
C THR A 106 -15.93 -3.22 12.71
N LEU A 107 -16.32 -2.16 11.98
CA LEU A 107 -17.30 -1.18 12.43
C LEU A 107 -18.75 -1.63 12.21
N GLU A 108 -19.00 -2.54 11.27
CA GLU A 108 -20.33 -3.10 11.02
C GLU A 108 -20.68 -4.20 12.01
N GLU A 109 -19.70 -5.01 12.42
CA GLU A 109 -19.87 -6.06 13.44
C GLU A 109 -20.07 -5.51 14.87
N ALA A 110 -19.69 -4.25 15.11
CA ALA A 110 -19.84 -3.59 16.41
C ALA A 110 -21.19 -2.87 16.60
N LYS A 111 -22.12 -2.98 15.64
CA LYS A 111 -23.48 -2.44 15.69
C LYS A 111 -24.51 -3.53 15.95
#